data_AF-A0A497K6U9-F1
#
_entry.id   AF-A0A497K6U9-F1
#
_cell.length_a   1.000
_cell.length_b   1.000
_cell.length_c   1.000
_cell.angle_alpha   90.00
_cell.angle_beta   90.00
_cell.angle_gamma   90.00
#
_symmetry.space_group_name_H-M   'P 1'
#
loop_
_entity.id
_entity.type
_entity.pdbx_description
1 polymer ?
#
loop_
_entity_poly.entity_id
_entity_poly.type
_entity_poly.pdbx_seq_one_letter_code
_entity_poly.pdbx_strand_id
1 'polypeptide(L)'
;MGKAGRKVGKVERKLEDRFFDLLLKTLNYAIEFADEKSYANLRFMDLFDDLLELQPLIREISESEFYERLRQKIKARRLSTDQETEIKFQHELLKMFINEWRNRISQNPQ
;
A
#
# COMPACT_ATOMS: atom_id res chain seq x y z
N MET A 1 -7.51 -42.55 -25.06
CA MET A 1 -6.66 -41.91 -24.02
C MET A 1 -6.63 -40.41 -24.26
N GLY A 2 -7.56 -39.67 -23.62
CA GLY A 2 -7.58 -38.21 -23.70
C GLY A 2 -6.69 -37.62 -22.60
N LYS A 3 -5.69 -36.81 -22.97
CA LYS A 3 -4.85 -36.09 -22.01
C LYS A 3 -5.72 -35.06 -21.29
N ALA A 4 -5.97 -35.30 -20.00
CA ALA A 4 -6.56 -34.32 -19.11
C ALA A 4 -5.59 -33.12 -19.02
N GLY A 5 -5.95 -32.02 -19.69
CA GLY A 5 -5.29 -30.75 -19.51
C GLY A 5 -5.42 -30.33 -18.05
N ARG A 6 -4.29 -30.28 -17.34
CA ARG A 6 -4.22 -29.77 -15.97
C ARG A 6 -4.59 -28.28 -16.05
N LYS A 7 -5.84 -27.92 -15.72
CA LYS A 7 -6.22 -26.54 -15.47
C LYS A 7 -5.38 -26.07 -14.28
N VAL A 8 -4.34 -25.30 -14.56
CA VAL A 8 -3.66 -24.50 -13.53
C VAL A 8 -4.70 -23.47 -13.10
N GLY A 9 -5.44 -23.79 -12.04
CA GLY A 9 -6.37 -22.84 -11.44
C GLY A 9 -5.58 -21.61 -11.03
N LYS A 10 -5.88 -20.47 -11.64
CA LYS A 10 -5.34 -19.19 -11.21
C LYS A 10 -5.90 -18.98 -9.80
N VAL A 11 -5.07 -19.11 -8.77
CA VAL A 11 -5.47 -18.78 -7.40
C VAL A 11 -5.83 -17.30 -7.43
N GLU A 12 -7.12 -16.99 -7.37
CA GLU A 12 -7.59 -15.61 -7.30
C GLU A 12 -7.11 -15.03 -5.98
N ARG A 13 -6.15 -14.11 -6.05
CA ARG A 13 -5.71 -13.36 -4.88
C ARG A 13 -6.88 -12.52 -4.38
N LYS A 14 -7.10 -12.51 -3.06
CA LYS A 14 -8.15 -11.71 -2.42
C LYS A 14 -7.98 -10.24 -2.81
N LEU A 15 -9.10 -9.53 -2.97
CA LEU A 15 -9.09 -8.11 -3.33
C LEU A 15 -8.24 -7.29 -2.34
N GLU A 16 -8.31 -7.64 -1.07
CA GLU A 16 -7.50 -7.07 -0.01
C GLU A 16 -5.99 -7.15 -0.30
N ASP A 17 -5.48 -8.34 -0.63
CA ASP A 17 -4.05 -8.54 -0.91
C ASP A 17 -3.61 -7.71 -2.14
N ARG A 18 -4.50 -7.62 -3.14
CA ARG A 18 -4.24 -6.82 -4.35
C ARG A 18 -4.21 -5.33 -4.05
N PHE A 19 -5.10 -4.84 -3.19
CA PHE A 19 -5.14 -3.45 -2.79
C PHE A 19 -3.94 -3.08 -1.92
N PHE A 20 -3.57 -3.95 -0.97
CA PHE A 20 -2.37 -3.81 -0.15
C PHE A 20 -1.11 -3.70 -1.03
N ASP A 21 -0.95 -4.64 -1.98
CA ASP A 21 0.17 -4.63 -2.93
C ASP A 21 0.20 -3.35 -3.78
N LEU A 22 -0.96 -2.85 -4.20
CA LEU A 22 -1.05 -1.65 -5.04
C LEU A 22 -0.60 -0.41 -4.28
N LEU A 23 -1.09 -0.22 -3.04
CA LEU A 23 -0.66 0.89 -2.20
C LEU A 23 0.84 0.80 -1.90
N LEU A 24 1.35 -0.38 -1.55
CA LEU A 24 2.76 -0.57 -1.26
C LEU A 24 3.65 -0.26 -2.48
N LYS A 25 3.26 -0.71 -3.68
CA LYS A 25 3.97 -0.37 -4.91
C LYS A 25 3.99 1.13 -5.18
N THR A 26 2.84 1.78 -5.00
CA THR A 26 2.72 3.23 -5.21
C THR A 26 3.63 4.00 -4.25
N LEU A 27 3.67 3.61 -2.98
CA LEU A 27 4.59 4.16 -1.99
C LEU A 27 6.06 3.90 -2.33
N ASN A 28 6.41 2.69 -2.80
CA ASN A 28 7.77 2.37 -3.19
C ASN A 28 8.25 3.24 -4.36
N TYR A 29 7.38 3.52 -5.34
CA TYR A 29 7.71 4.46 -6.40
C TYR A 29 7.91 5.88 -5.87
N ALA A 30 7.05 6.35 -4.95
CA ALA A 30 7.29 7.65 -4.31
C ALA A 30 8.68 7.72 -3.67
N ILE A 31 9.06 6.69 -2.90
CA ILE A 31 10.36 6.59 -2.24
C ILE A 31 11.51 6.56 -3.25
N GLU A 32 11.40 5.80 -4.34
CA GLU A 32 12.42 5.71 -5.39
C GLU A 32 12.73 7.09 -6.01
N PHE A 33 11.71 7.94 -6.14
CA PHE A 33 11.85 9.29 -6.67
C PHE A 33 12.09 10.37 -5.60
N ALA A 34 12.28 10.01 -4.32
CA ALA A 34 12.33 10.98 -3.22
C ALA A 34 13.61 11.82 -3.18
N ASP A 35 14.72 11.28 -3.68
CA ASP A 35 16.00 11.97 -3.78
C ASP A 35 16.17 12.72 -5.11
N GLU A 36 15.22 12.56 -6.03
CA GLU A 36 15.23 13.27 -7.31
C GLU A 36 14.62 14.65 -7.18
N LYS A 37 15.15 15.64 -7.91
CA LYS A 37 14.50 16.95 -8.11
C LYS A 37 13.31 16.86 -9.07
N SER A 38 12.60 15.73 -9.08
CA SER A 38 11.48 15.47 -9.97
C SER A 38 10.17 15.55 -9.20
N TYR A 39 9.12 16.02 -9.86
CA TYR A 39 7.77 16.05 -9.30
C TYR A 39 7.15 14.64 -9.17
N ALA A 40 7.88 13.58 -9.55
CA ALA A 40 7.36 12.22 -9.59
C ALA A 40 7.00 11.71 -8.19
N ASN A 41 7.84 11.98 -7.18
CA ASN A 41 7.55 11.63 -5.78
C ASN A 41 6.16 12.15 -5.36
N LEU A 42 5.92 13.45 -5.56
CA LEU A 42 4.65 14.10 -5.20
C LEU A 42 3.48 13.45 -5.94
N ARG A 43 3.63 13.15 -7.24
CA ARG A 43 2.56 12.50 -8.01
C ARG A 43 2.23 11.09 -7.52
N PHE A 44 3.23 10.33 -7.09
CA PHE A 44 2.98 9.02 -6.50
C PHE A 44 2.36 9.12 -5.11
N MET A 45 2.72 10.13 -4.32
CA MET A 45 2.05 10.40 -3.04
C MET A 45 0.61 10.86 -3.22
N ASP A 46 0.32 11.73 -4.20
CA ASP A 46 -1.04 12.10 -4.58
C ASP A 46 -1.86 10.86 -4.95
N LEU A 47 -1.30 9.99 -5.81
CA LEU A 47 -1.96 8.74 -6.21
C LEU A 47 -2.16 7.79 -5.02
N PHE A 48 -1.19 7.72 -4.11
CA PHE A 48 -1.29 6.91 -2.91
C PHE A 48 -2.44 7.38 -2.01
N ASP A 49 -2.55 8.69 -1.81
CA ASP A 49 -3.64 9.31 -1.07
C ASP A 49 -5.00 9.02 -1.73
N ASP A 50 -5.12 9.27 -3.03
CA ASP A 50 -6.35 9.02 -3.79
C ASP A 50 -6.81 7.56 -3.68
N LEU A 51 -5.88 6.61 -3.84
CA LEU A 51 -6.18 5.19 -3.69
C LEU A 51 -6.63 4.85 -2.28
N LEU A 52 -5.99 5.41 -1.26
CA LEU A 52 -6.36 5.17 0.14
C LEU A 52 -7.71 5.82 0.50
N GLU A 53 -8.07 6.94 -0.11
CA GLU A 53 -9.39 7.58 0.04
C GLU A 53 -10.51 6.73 -0.57
N LEU A 54 -10.21 5.91 -1.59
CA LEU A 54 -11.17 4.93 -2.14
C LEU A 54 -11.35 3.71 -1.24
N GLN A 55 -10.39 3.42 -0.35
CA GLN A 55 -10.42 2.23 0.51
C GLN A 55 -11.76 2.00 1.23
N PRO A 56 -12.39 3.00 1.89
CA PRO A 56 -13.64 2.81 2.62
C PRO A 56 -14.82 2.36 1.73
N LEU A 57 -14.73 2.58 0.41
CA LEU A 57 -15.74 2.17 -0.56
C LEU A 57 -15.63 0.69 -0.94
N ILE A 58 -14.54 0.02 -0.55
CA ILE A 58 -14.28 -1.39 -0.84
C ILE A 58 -14.72 -2.22 0.37
N ARG A 59 -15.90 -2.85 0.27
CA ARG A 59 -16.56 -3.59 1.36
C ARG A 59 -15.65 -4.61 2.06
N GLU A 60 -14.80 -5.31 1.31
CA GLU A 60 -13.91 -6.35 1.84
C GLU A 60 -12.85 -5.80 2.81
N ILE A 61 -12.53 -4.51 2.71
CA ILE A 61 -11.46 -3.87 3.49
C ILE A 61 -11.93 -2.64 4.26
N SER A 62 -13.18 -2.20 4.10
CA SER A 62 -13.73 -0.93 4.63
C SER A 62 -13.50 -0.73 6.13
N GLU A 63 -13.48 -1.82 6.90
CA GLU A 63 -13.32 -1.81 8.37
C GLU A 63 -11.90 -2.19 8.84
N SER A 64 -10.92 -2.25 7.94
CA SER A 64 -9.55 -2.59 8.30
C SER A 64 -8.90 -1.50 9.16
N GLU A 65 -8.49 -1.89 10.37
CA GLU A 65 -7.79 -1.02 11.32
C GLU A 65 -6.47 -0.46 10.74
N PHE A 66 -5.77 -1.28 9.93
CA PHE A 66 -4.52 -0.86 9.29
C PHE A 66 -4.73 0.38 8.42
N TYR A 67 -5.72 0.34 7.52
CA TYR A 67 -5.99 1.46 6.60
C TYR A 67 -6.53 2.70 7.34
N GLU A 68 -7.27 2.50 8.43
CA GLU A 68 -7.70 3.62 9.27
C GLU A 68 -6.52 4.32 9.95
N ARG A 69 -5.61 3.56 10.57
CA ARG A 69 -4.39 4.10 11.16
C ARG A 69 -3.49 4.78 10.11
N LEU A 70 -3.41 4.20 8.92
CA LEU A 70 -2.66 4.76 7.80
C LEU A 70 -3.22 6.14 7.38
N ARG A 71 -4.54 6.26 7.22
CA ARG A 71 -5.20 7.55 6.92
C ARG A 71 -4.93 8.60 8.00
N GLN A 72 -5.05 8.22 9.27
CA GLN A 72 -4.80 9.14 10.38
C GLN A 72 -3.35 9.67 10.36
N LYS A 73 -2.39 8.79 10.09
CA LYS A 73 -0.97 9.12 9.98
C LYS A 73 -0.70 10.14 8.86
N ILE A 74 -1.34 9.98 7.70
CA ILE A 74 -1.24 10.90 6.57
C ILE A 74 -1.88 12.25 6.88
N LYS A 75 -3.10 12.25 7.43
CA LYS A 75 -3.79 13.48 7.83
C LYS A 75 -2.98 14.32 8.82
N ALA A 76 -2.30 13.67 9.76
CA ALA A 76 -1.43 14.35 10.72
C ALA A 76 -0.20 15.02 10.08
N ARG A 77 0.20 14.62 8.87
CA ARG A 77 1.44 15.06 8.23
C ARG A 77 1.27 16.10 7.13
N ARG A 78 0.07 16.31 6.57
CA ARG A 78 -0.24 17.29 5.49
C ARG A 78 0.18 18.77 5.76
N LEU A 79 0.90 19.06 6.84
CA LEU A 79 1.35 20.38 7.29
C LEU A 79 2.85 20.64 7.09
N SER A 80 3.63 19.73 6.50
CA SER A 80 5.08 19.92 6.33
C SER A 80 5.52 19.89 4.86
N THR A 81 6.39 20.82 4.48
CA THR A 81 6.83 21.07 3.09
C THR A 81 8.33 20.83 2.86
N ASP A 82 9.06 20.24 3.81
CA ASP A 82 10.49 19.98 3.64
C ASP A 82 10.77 18.54 3.18
N GLN A 83 11.74 18.40 2.26
CA GLN A 83 12.05 17.15 1.57
C GLN A 83 12.61 16.06 2.51
N GLU A 84 13.43 16.43 3.49
CA GLU A 84 14.01 15.45 4.43
C GLU A 84 12.92 14.83 5.31
N THR A 85 11.97 15.66 5.72
CA THR A 85 10.80 15.31 6.51
C THR A 85 9.79 14.50 5.69
N GLU A 86 9.70 14.72 4.39
CA GLU A 86 8.91 13.89 3.46
C GLU A 86 9.53 12.50 3.29
N ILE A 87 10.84 12.39 3.03
CA ILE A 87 11.54 11.10 2.92
C ILE A 87 11.39 10.28 4.21
N LYS A 88 11.58 10.91 5.37
CA LYS A 88 11.39 10.25 6.67
C LYS A 88 9.96 9.75 6.83
N PHE A 89 8.98 10.55 6.41
CA PHE A 89 7.58 10.17 6.48
C PHE A 89 7.26 8.97 5.59
N GLN A 90 7.71 8.96 4.34
CA GLN A 90 7.52 7.84 3.42
C GLN A 90 8.14 6.54 3.97
N HIS A 91 9.31 6.63 4.60
CA HIS A 91 9.92 5.49 5.31
C HIS A 91 9.11 5.02 6.53
N GLU A 92 8.45 5.93 7.26
CA GLU A 92 7.53 5.55 8.34
C GLU A 92 6.32 4.80 7.82
N LEU A 93 5.73 5.26 6.71
CA LEU A 93 4.64 4.56 6.03
C LEU A 93 5.11 3.15 5.61
N LEU A 94 6.29 3.03 5.01
CA LEU A 94 6.85 1.75 4.59
C LEU A 94 7.00 0.79 5.78
N LYS A 95 7.45 1.28 6.95
CA LYS A 95 7.50 0.47 8.18
C LYS A 95 6.14 -0.02 8.61
N MET A 96 5.08 0.79 8.47
CA MET A 96 3.71 0.34 8.75
C MET A 96 3.30 -0.82 7.84
N PHE A 97 3.58 -0.74 6.53
CA PHE A 97 3.32 -1.83 5.59
C PHE A 97 4.11 -3.10 5.95
N ILE A 98 5.40 -2.98 6.28
CA ILE A 98 6.23 -4.14 6.66
C ILE A 98 5.66 -4.84 7.90
N ASN A 99 5.25 -4.06 8.91
CA ASN A 99 4.67 -4.61 10.13
C ASN A 99 3.33 -5.30 9.86
N GLU A 100 2.48 -4.67 9.05
CA GLU A 100 1.20 -5.25 8.66
C GLU A 100 1.37 -6.55 7.85
N TRP A 101 2.33 -6.56 6.93
CA TRP A 101 2.67 -7.76 6.16
C TRP A 101 3.13 -8.91 7.06
N ARG A 102 3.97 -8.62 8.07
CA ARG A 102 4.38 -9.62 9.08
C ARG A 102 3.18 -10.17 9.85
N ASN A 103 2.27 -9.29 10.30
CA ASN A 103 1.07 -9.71 11.02
C ASN A 103 0.18 -10.63 10.17
N ARG A 104 0.00 -10.31 8.88
CA ARG A 104 -0.78 -11.13 7.93
C ARG A 104 -0.21 -12.53 7.77
N ILE A 105 1.12 -12.66 7.69
CA ILE A 105 1.80 -13.95 7.61
C ILE A 105 1.66 -14.72 8.92
N SER A 106 1.83 -14.05 10.07
CA SER A 106 1.72 -14.70 11.38
C SER A 106 0.30 -15.20 11.69
N GLN A 107 -0.73 -14.54 11.18
CA GLN A 107 -2.13 -14.95 11.36
C GLN A 107 -2.64 -15.95 10.31
N ASN A 108 -1.96 -16.07 9.18
CA ASN A 108 -2.21 -17.10 8.17
C ASN A 108 -0.89 -17.80 7.80
N PRO A 109 -0.33 -18.64 8.69
CA PRO A 109 0.78 -19.51 8.31
C PRO A 109 0.27 -20.45 7.22
N GLN A 110 0.86 -20.37 6.03
CA GLN A 110 0.56 -21.30 4.93
C GLN A 110 0.90 -22.74 5.31
#